data_AF-A0A967IFR9-F1
#
_entry.id   AF-A0A967IFR9-F1
#
_cell.length_a   1.000
_cell.length_b   1.000
_cell.length_c   1.000
_cell.angle_alpha   90.00
_cell.angle_beta   90.00
_cell.angle_gamma   90.00
#
_symmetry.space_group_name_H-M   'P 1'
#
loop_
_entity.id
_entity.type
_entity.pdbx_description
1 polymer ?
#
loop_
_entity_poly.entity_id
_entity_poly.type
_entity_poly.pdbx_seq_one_letter_code
_entity_poly.pdbx_strand_id
1 'polypeptide(L)' 'MTGNAKAMVFASFIADALALGVHWVYEPEKIRTDYGRVESLIEPPKGSWHAGK' A
#
# COMPACT_ATOMS: atom_id res chain seq x y z
N MET A 1 -21.26 -11.13 15.49
CA MET A 1 -20.57 -10.05 14.76
C MET A 1 -21.23 -9.89 13.40
N THR A 2 -21.66 -8.70 13.03
CA THR A 2 -22.31 -8.45 11.72
C THR A 2 -21.28 -8.55 10.59
N GLY A 3 -21.73 -8.86 9.37
CA GLY A 3 -20.84 -8.97 8.20
C GLY A 3 -19.95 -7.74 8.00
N ASN A 4 -20.46 -6.55 8.32
CA ASN A 4 -19.73 -5.28 8.19
C ASN A 4 -18.51 -5.18 9.12
N ALA A 5 -18.60 -5.68 10.36
CA ALA A 5 -17.47 -5.65 11.29
C ALA A 5 -16.32 -6.54 10.79
N LYS A 6 -16.66 -7.73 10.26
CA LYS A 6 -15.69 -8.64 9.64
C LYS A 6 -15.10 -8.03 8.36
N ALA A 7 -15.93 -7.43 7.52
CA ALA A 7 -15.50 -6.78 6.28
C ALA A 7 -14.53 -5.61 6.56
N MET A 8 -14.81 -4.79 7.58
CA MET A 8 -13.93 -3.70 7.99
C MET A 8 -12.53 -4.21 8.34
N VAL A 9 -12.43 -5.26 9.17
CA VAL A 9 -11.14 -5.83 9.58
C VAL A 9 -10.34 -6.32 8.37
N PHE A 10 -10.99 -7.06 7.45
CA PHE A 10 -10.30 -7.50 6.23
C PHE A 10 -9.91 -6.35 5.31
N ALA A 11 -10.78 -5.34 5.15
CA ALA A 11 -10.47 -4.17 4.34
C ALA A 11 -9.23 -3.42 4.88
N SER A 12 -9.10 -3.30 6.21
CA SER A 12 -7.90 -2.71 6.82
C SER A 12 -6.63 -3.49 6.49
N PHE A 13 -6.65 -4.83 6.59
CA PHE A 13 -5.49 -5.66 6.25
C PHE A 13 -5.15 -5.62 4.76
N ILE A 14 -6.17 -5.63 3.88
CA ILE A 14 -5.98 -5.55 2.43
C ILE A 14 -5.38 -4.19 2.06
N ALA A 15 -5.90 -3.10 2.63
CA ALA A 15 -5.38 -1.76 2.35
C ALA A 15 -3.92 -1.60 2.80
N ASP A 16 -3.56 -2.13 3.97
CA ASP A 16 -2.17 -2.12 4.47
C ASP A 16 -1.23 -2.91 3.55
N ALA A 17 -1.64 -4.11 3.12
CA ALA A 17 -0.87 -4.92 2.18
C ALA A 17 -0.70 -4.24 0.81
N LEU A 18 -1.74 -3.58 0.30
CA LEU A 18 -1.68 -2.83 -0.96
C LEU A 18 -0.76 -1.61 -0.86
N ALA A 19 -0.75 -0.91 0.28
CA ALA A 19 0.11 0.24 0.49
C ALA A 19 1.61 -0.12 0.55
N LEU A 20 1.94 -1.39 0.82
CA LEU A 20 3.32 -1.79 1.14
C LEU A 20 4.33 -1.52 0.00
N GLY A 21 3.95 -1.67 -1.26
CA GLY A 21 4.91 -1.41 -2.34
C GLY A 21 5.30 0.08 -2.45
N VAL A 22 4.34 0.99 -2.27
CA VAL A 22 4.55 2.45 -2.38
C VAL A 22 4.89 3.13 -1.05
N HIS A 23 4.85 2.43 0.08
CA HIS A 23 5.08 3.04 1.39
C HIS A 23 6.48 3.65 1.54
N TRP A 24 7.42 3.27 0.66
CA TRP A 24 8.77 3.82 0.56
C TRP A 24 8.84 5.18 -0.15
N VAL A 25 7.74 5.61 -0.78
CA VAL A 25 7.62 6.90 -1.45
C VAL A 25 7.05 7.92 -0.47
N TYR A 26 7.89 8.82 0.01
CA TYR A 26 7.48 9.82 1.02
C TYR A 26 6.70 11.01 0.46
N GLU A 27 6.69 11.21 -0.86
CA GLU A 27 5.96 12.29 -1.54
C GLU A 27 4.58 11.77 -2.01
N PRO A 28 3.46 12.14 -1.34
CA PRO A 28 2.15 11.59 -1.68
C PRO A 28 1.69 11.93 -3.10
N GLU A 29 2.12 13.09 -3.60
CA GLU A 29 1.85 13.52 -4.96
C GLU A 29 2.47 12.57 -5.99
N LYS A 30 3.67 12.04 -5.74
CA LYS A 30 4.29 11.03 -6.61
C LYS A 30 3.53 9.71 -6.60
N ILE A 31 2.99 9.30 -5.44
CA ILE A 31 2.13 8.10 -5.38
C ILE A 31 0.90 8.31 -6.27
N ARG A 32 0.26 9.49 -6.18
CA ARG A 32 -0.91 9.82 -6.97
C ARG A 32 -0.63 9.87 -8.48
N THR A 33 0.48 10.47 -8.91
CA THR A 33 0.81 10.62 -10.33
C THR A 33 1.32 9.32 -10.96
N ASP A 34 2.14 8.57 -10.23
CA ASP A 34 2.90 7.46 -10.81
C ASP A 34 2.18 6.11 -10.64
N TYR A 35 1.37 5.97 -9.58
CA TYR A 35 0.68 4.72 -9.23
C TYR A 35 -0.85 4.87 -9.19
N GLY A 36 -1.37 6.08 -8.93
CA GLY A 36 -2.79 6.30 -8.76
C GLY A 36 -3.36 5.56 -7.55
N ARG A 37 -4.53 4.92 -7.70
CA ARG A 37 -5.07 4.02 -6.69
C ARG A 37 -4.39 2.66 -6.84
N VAL A 38 -3.72 2.19 -5.78
CA VAL A 38 -3.08 0.87 -5.79
C VAL A 38 -4.14 -0.22 -5.64
N GLU A 39 -4.30 -1.05 -6.67
CA GLU A 39 -5.32 -2.11 -6.73
C GLU A 39 -4.72 -3.52 -6.79
N SER A 40 -3.40 -3.62 -6.90
CA SER A 40 -2.64 -4.85 -6.95
C SER A 40 -1.42 -4.76 -6.04
N LEU A 41 -0.88 -5.91 -5.63
CA LEU A 41 0.42 -5.94 -4.96
C LEU A 41 1.49 -5.49 -5.96
N ILE A 42 2.32 -4.53 -5.54
CA ILE A 42 3.39 -3.97 -6.35
C ILE A 42 4.72 -4.11 -5.60
N GLU A 43 5.79 -4.34 -6.35
CA GLU A 43 7.13 -4.34 -5.80
C GLU A 43 7.54 -2.91 -5.37
N PRO A 44 8.42 -2.77 -4.36
CA PRO A 44 8.99 -1.48 -4.01
C PRO A 44 9.70 -0.82 -5.21
N PRO A 45 9.59 0.51 -5.38
CA PRO A 45 10.38 1.22 -6.37
C PRO A 45 11.88 0.95 -6.21
N LYS A 46 12.61 0.86 -7.32
CA LYS A 46 14.06 0.62 -7.28
C LYS A 46 14.76 1.74 -6.51
N GLY A 47 15.56 1.37 -5.51
CA GLY A 47 16.30 2.31 -4.68
C GLY A 47 15.46 3.07 -3.65
N SER A 48 14.16 2.80 -3.53
CA SER A 48 13.31 3.40 -2.48
C SER A 48 13.42 2.67 -1.14
N TRP A 49 13.88 1.41 -1.15
CA TRP A 49 14.11 0.61 0.04
C TRP A 49 15.59 0.63 0.46
N HIS A 50 15.83 0.65 1.77
CA HIS A 50 17.17 0.54 2.35
C HIS A 50 17.66 -0.91 2.30
N ALA A 51 18.16 -1.33 1.14
CA ALA A 51 18.82 -2.62 1.00
C ALA A 51 20.01 -2.72 1.98
N GLY A 52 19.96 -3.66 2.92
CA GLY A 52 21.05 -3.94 3.86
C GLY A 52 21.00 -3.19 5.19
N LYS A 53 19.86 -2.55 5.53
CA LYS A 53 19.50 -2.27 6.92
C LYS A 53 18.54 -3.31 7.47
#